data_AF-A0ABD0N7P0-F1
#
_entry.id   AF-A0ABD0N7P0-F1
#
_cell.length_a   1.000
_cell.length_b   1.000
_cell.length_c   1.000
_cell.angle_alpha   90.00
_cell.angle_beta   90.00
_cell.angle_gamma   90.00
#
_symmetry.space_group_name_H-M   'P 1'
#
loop_
_entity.id
_entity.type
_entity.pdbx_description
1 polymer ?
#
loop_
_entity_poly.entity_id
_entity_poly.type
_entity_poly.pdbx_seq_one_letter_code
_entity_poly.pdbx_strand_id
1 'polypeptide(L)'
;GQLGWVLLSRAAIPETCPTPNLGKNGTVKEQKSDYVLGESISVTCNEGFVGSGVFTCDANAKWHPKEPKCQHKKEMKERKGRDVRP
;
A
#
# COMPACT_ATOMS: atom_id res chain seq x y z
N GLY A 1 -47.63 -7.58 -3.26
CA GLY A 1 -46.56 -7.01 -4.07
C GLY A 1 -45.23 -7.43 -3.48
N GLN A 2 -44.40 -8.13 -4.25
CA GLN A 2 -43.06 -8.55 -3.86
C GLN A 2 -42.12 -7.35 -3.89
N LEU A 3 -41.82 -6.75 -2.74
CA LEU A 3 -40.73 -5.77 -2.62
C LEU A 3 -39.47 -6.52 -2.22
N GLY A 4 -38.90 -7.21 -3.20
CA GLY A 4 -37.56 -7.76 -3.11
C GLY A 4 -36.51 -6.70 -3.47
N TRP A 5 -35.37 -6.80 -2.78
CA TRP A 5 -34.05 -6.34 -3.23
C TRP A 5 -33.77 -4.84 -3.21
N VAL A 6 -33.60 -4.30 -2.00
CA VAL A 6 -32.34 -3.60 -1.73
C VAL A 6 -31.93 -3.83 -0.28
N LEU A 7 -31.39 -5.03 -0.03
CA LEU A 7 -30.29 -5.16 0.92
C LEU A 7 -29.08 -4.43 0.31
N LEU A 8 -29.17 -3.10 0.17
CA LEU A 8 -27.98 -2.28 0.13
C LEU A 8 -27.46 -2.36 1.55
N SER A 9 -26.68 -3.40 1.81
CA SER A 9 -25.70 -3.42 2.88
C SER A 9 -24.98 -2.08 2.78
N ARG A 10 -25.43 -1.08 3.53
CA ARG A 10 -24.69 0.13 3.82
C ARG A 10 -23.55 -0.33 4.70
N ALA A 11 -22.60 -1.04 4.09
CA ALA A 11 -21.25 -1.09 4.61
C ALA A 11 -20.90 0.38 4.75
N ALA A 12 -20.79 0.85 5.99
CA ALA A 12 -20.33 2.20 6.27
C ALA A 12 -19.01 2.34 5.52
N ILE A 13 -19.01 3.16 4.47
CA ILE A 13 -17.81 3.41 3.69
C ILE A 13 -16.87 4.06 4.70
N PRO A 14 -15.70 3.47 4.99
CA PRO A 14 -14.81 4.04 5.99
C PRO A 14 -14.40 5.44 5.52
N GLU A 15 -14.58 6.45 6.36
CA GLU A 15 -14.06 7.81 6.10
C GLU A 15 -12.56 7.92 6.42
N THR A 16 -11.95 6.80 6.81
CA THR A 16 -10.54 6.67 7.15
C THR A 16 -9.95 5.39 6.56
N CYS A 17 -8.67 5.43 6.23
CA CYS A 17 -7.91 4.21 5.96
C CYS A 17 -7.38 3.61 7.26
N PRO A 18 -7.50 2.28 7.45
CA PRO A 18 -6.86 1.59 8.55
C PRO A 18 -5.34 1.62 8.38
N THR A 19 -4.58 1.30 9.43
CA THR A 19 -3.12 1.18 9.33
C THR A 19 -2.70 0.27 8.15
N PRO A 20 -1.81 0.73 7.25
CA PRO A 20 -1.39 -0.05 6.09
C PRO A 20 -0.64 -1.31 6.52
N ASN A 21 -0.95 -2.45 5.90
CA ASN A 21 -0.18 -3.67 6.10
C ASN A 21 1.04 -3.68 5.17
N LEU A 22 2.16 -3.18 5.67
CA LEU A 22 3.44 -3.11 4.93
C LEU A 22 4.27 -4.40 5.02
N GLY A 23 3.83 -5.36 5.85
CA GLY A 23 4.52 -6.63 6.05
C GLY A 23 6.00 -6.47 6.43
N LYS A 24 6.87 -7.24 5.76
CA LYS A 24 8.33 -7.21 5.98
C LYS A 24 9.07 -6.23 5.06
N ASN A 25 8.37 -5.58 4.12
CA ASN A 25 9.01 -4.78 3.07
C ASN A 25 9.36 -3.37 3.55
N GLY A 26 8.62 -2.83 4.52
CA GLY A 26 8.89 -1.52 5.10
C GLY A 26 8.03 -1.20 6.32
N THR A 27 8.28 -0.05 6.92
CA THR A 27 7.60 0.50 8.09
C THR A 27 7.23 1.97 7.84
N VAL A 28 6.08 2.43 8.34
CA VAL A 28 5.77 3.87 8.35
C VAL A 28 6.47 4.54 9.53
N LYS A 29 6.89 5.79 9.33
CA LYS A 29 7.54 6.57 10.39
C LYS A 29 6.58 6.97 11.51
N GLU A 30 5.30 7.14 11.17
CA GLU A 30 4.25 7.52 12.12
C GLU A 30 3.04 6.61 11.93
N GLN A 31 2.97 5.53 12.72
CA GLN A 31 1.80 4.64 12.72
C GLN A 31 0.66 5.30 13.49
N LYS A 32 -0.40 5.66 12.78
CA LYS A 32 -1.71 6.00 13.36
C LYS A 32 -2.68 4.83 13.20
N SER A 33 -3.67 4.75 14.09
CA SER A 33 -4.79 3.80 13.97
C SER A 33 -5.66 4.13 12.76
N ASP A 34 -5.90 5.42 12.52
CA ASP A 34 -6.79 5.91 11.47
C ASP A 34 -6.13 7.07 10.72
N TYR A 35 -6.24 7.05 9.39
CA TYR A 35 -5.77 8.11 8.50
C TYR A 35 -6.92 8.65 7.68
N VAL A 36 -7.05 9.96 7.56
CA VAL A 36 -8.18 10.55 6.81
C VAL A 36 -8.04 10.34 5.30
N LEU A 37 -9.15 10.35 4.57
CA LEU A 37 -9.12 10.32 3.10
C LEU A 37 -8.27 11.49 2.57
N GLY A 38 -7.35 11.20 1.66
CA GLY A 38 -6.35 12.13 1.13
C GLY A 38 -5.06 12.24 1.95
N GLU A 39 -4.97 11.60 3.12
CA GLU A 39 -3.75 11.62 3.92
C GLU A 39 -2.65 10.75 3.30
N SER A 40 -1.43 11.28 3.27
CA SER A 40 -0.26 10.60 2.72
C SER A 40 0.71 10.20 3.84
N ILE A 41 1.19 8.97 3.78
CA ILE A 41 2.15 8.39 4.71
C ILE A 41 3.45 8.06 3.99
N SER A 42 4.57 8.26 4.67
CA SER A 42 5.89 7.89 4.15
C SER A 42 6.33 6.54 4.71
N VAL A 43 6.66 5.63 3.80
CA VAL A 43 7.16 4.29 4.10
C VAL A 43 8.68 4.25 3.94
N THR A 44 9.31 3.75 4.99
CA THR A 44 10.74 3.46 5.05
C THR A 44 10.96 1.97 4.82
N CYS A 45 11.81 1.62 3.86
CA CYS A 45 12.07 0.20 3.57
C CYS A 45 12.99 -0.43 4.62
N ASN A 46 12.73 -1.70 4.92
CA ASN A 46 13.54 -2.47 5.87
C ASN A 46 14.90 -2.87 5.28
N GLU A 47 15.82 -3.38 6.12
CA GLU A 47 17.14 -3.83 5.69
C GLU A 47 17.07 -4.86 4.54
N GLY A 48 17.92 -4.68 3.54
CA GLY A 48 17.93 -5.51 2.32
C GLY A 48 17.03 -4.97 1.19
N PHE A 49 16.15 -4.01 1.47
CA PHE A 49 15.34 -3.29 0.49
C PHE A 49 15.88 -1.88 0.27
N VAL A 50 15.65 -1.32 -0.93
CA VAL A 50 15.98 0.06 -1.30
C VAL A 50 14.79 0.68 -1.99
N GLY A 51 14.51 1.91 -1.60
CA GLY A 51 13.40 2.68 -2.10
C GLY A 51 12.79 3.55 -1.01
N SER A 52 11.83 4.36 -1.41
CA SER A 52 10.94 5.09 -0.53
C SER A 52 9.58 5.16 -1.24
N GLY A 53 8.52 5.00 -0.46
CA GLY A 53 7.15 4.98 -0.98
C GLY A 53 6.28 5.96 -0.20
N VAL A 54 5.49 6.76 -0.92
CA VAL A 54 4.40 7.53 -0.31
C VAL A 54 3.11 6.81 -0.66
N PHE A 55 2.35 6.44 0.37
CA PHE A 55 1.01 5.89 0.19
C PHE A 55 0.01 6.96 0.56
N THR A 56 -1.04 7.09 -0.24
CA THR A 56 -2.12 8.03 0.00
C THR A 56 -3.39 7.24 0.24
N CYS A 57 -4.14 7.63 1.26
CA CYS A 57 -5.47 7.10 1.52
C CYS A 57 -6.41 7.65 0.44
N ASP A 58 -6.85 6.80 -0.47
CA ASP A 58 -7.78 7.17 -1.54
C ASP A 58 -9.22 7.27 -1.00
N ALA A 59 -10.09 7.98 -1.71
CA ALA A 59 -11.51 8.14 -1.38
C ALA A 59 -12.27 6.81 -1.20
N ASN A 60 -11.72 5.70 -1.70
CA ASN A 60 -12.24 4.35 -1.50
C ASN A 60 -11.79 3.68 -0.19
N ALA A 61 -11.24 4.43 0.77
CA ALA A 61 -10.63 3.92 2.00
C ALA A 61 -9.54 2.87 1.73
N LYS A 62 -8.78 3.08 0.66
CA LYS A 62 -7.74 2.17 0.19
C LYS A 62 -6.42 2.89 0.06
N TRP A 63 -5.34 2.21 0.41
CA TRP A 63 -4.00 2.73 0.24
C TRP A 63 -3.55 2.62 -1.22
N HIS A 64 -3.09 3.75 -1.77
CA HIS A 64 -2.58 3.85 -3.13
C HIS A 64 -1.20 4.53 -3.16
N PRO A 65 -0.21 3.99 -3.89
CA PRO A 65 -0.24 2.73 -4.65
C PRO A 65 -0.34 1.51 -3.72
N LYS A 66 -0.90 0.38 -4.19
CA LYS A 66 -1.00 -0.85 -3.37
C LYS A 66 0.34 -1.47 -3.01
N GLU A 67 1.39 -1.10 -3.73
CA GLU A 67 2.69 -1.74 -3.62
C GLU A 67 3.74 -0.70 -3.19
N PRO A 68 4.47 -0.95 -2.10
CA PRO A 68 5.57 -0.08 -1.72
C PRO A 68 6.64 -0.17 -2.80
N LYS A 69 7.24 0.96 -3.18
CA LYS A 69 8.45 0.99 -4.02
C LYS A 69 9.69 0.42 -3.31
N CYS A 70 9.51 -0.40 -2.27
CA CYS A 70 10.57 -1.13 -1.61
C CYS A 70 10.98 -2.30 -2.51
N GLN A 71 11.96 -2.05 -3.37
CA GLN A 71 12.53 -3.06 -4.22
C GLN A 71 13.66 -3.75 -3.48
N HIS A 72 13.71 -5.08 -3.57
CA HIS A 72 14.77 -5.82 -2.93
C HIS A 72 16.09 -5.53 -3.65
N LYS A 73 17.17 -5.30 -2.90
CA LYS A 73 18.49 -4.99 -3.48
C LYS A 73 18.96 -6.09 -4.45
N LYS A 74 18.50 -7.34 -4.31
CA LYS A 74 18.83 -8.44 -5.23
C LYS A 74 18.09 -8.36 -6.57
N GLU A 75 16.83 -7.91 -6.62
CA GLU A 75 16.11 -7.74 -7.89
C GLU A 75 16.75 -6.69 -8.79
N MET A 76 17.31 -5.61 -8.22
CA MET A 76 18.09 -4.64 -8.99
C MET A 76 19.40 -5.21 -9.54
N LYS A 77 20.00 -6.20 -8.87
CA LYS A 77 21.24 -6.85 -9.36
C LYS A 77 20.96 -7.82 -10.50
N GLU A 78 19.83 -8.52 -10.46
CA GLU A 78 19.43 -9.47 -11.51
C GLU A 78 19.11 -8.79 -12.85
N ARG A 79 18.56 -7.57 -12.83
CA ARG A 79 18.25 -6.80 -14.05
C ARG A 79 19.50 -6.31 -14.82
N LYS A 80 20.67 -6.25 -14.16
CA LYS A 80 21.96 -5.89 -14.77
C LYS A 80 22.83 -7.10 -15.13
N GLY A 81 22.38 -8.32 -14.83
CA GLY A 81 23.14 -9.56 -15.03
C GLY A 81 22.55 -10.48 -16.08
N ARG A 82 21.84 -9.96 -17.10
CA ARG A 82 21.47 -10.78 -18.25
C ARG A 82 22.74 -11.00 -19.08
N ASP A 83 23.38 -12.13 -18.79
CA ASP A 83 24.44 -12.76 -19.57
C ASP A 83 24.32 -12.41 -21.07
N VAL A 84 25.22 -11.56 -21.57
CA VAL A 84 25.53 -11.53 -23.01
C VAL A 84 26.44 -12.72 -23.23
N ARG A 85 25.83 -13.85 -23.53
CA ARG A 85 26.51 -15.06 -23.98
C ARG A 85 27.18 -14.76 -25.34
N PRO A 86 28.48 -15.09 -25.54
CA PRO A 86 29.19 -14.81 -26.79
C PRO A 86 28.62 -15.58 -27.98
#